data_AF-A0A1J5WR58-F1
#
_entry.id   AF-A0A1J5WR58-F1
#
_cell.length_a   1.000
_cell.length_b   1.000
_cell.length_c   1.000
_cell.angle_alpha   90.00
_cell.angle_beta   90.00
_cell.angle_gamma   90.00
#
_symmetry.space_group_name_H-M   'P 1'
#
loop_
_entity.id
_entity.type
_entity.pdbx_description
1 polymer ?
#
loop_
_entity_poly.entity_id
_entity_poly.type
_entity_poly.pdbx_seq_one_letter_code
_entity_poly.pdbx_strand_id
1 'polypeptide(L)'
;MSLKGEGVRLPQPSSVEEIQGFSGENVVLEDVSVTPGILFYLLENKTLEIRDNFWLTSYDESPSQNKERIRKPGPLDVYTYSSPATVLDGLRLNEKAKENIKKMRKEAIHNEFLSLQMRNTAINLFPKLSMETTPQIEFLIDTDPRDLEIILPETTEIRFPNFYGSSIAFSEFALHLLPILKIEYKGLYFLRIKVSEKEVECETQVRELDELRKMEDNTVDLGNPGWISFAGPVLMLVEKMKKSQESDIQSLKIDAQRDVRYSVLKKEHGAFHFRFAWDVELSESAVMLLPRLQETQRKDHRIKLTLKAKTPEVFDELAKKENRSIKVGEIYYMRLENYAVITLFKINIPQGNSRIKISAIIWHSLIDAVRNKFERNGDNEKIYTGTVSCLALGGTDFLLPRIKTSGESDIYHLRIGEKSNHMKPVSGERLLEYKKIRNISMVDDNAHELLPLMKIPEEHTAERLEIFINKKETFEEIMKMENRSIKIGKVDCFELRGRFVPGIIPKLKINTEHTAKLLFIDVVEDDVFEGFLH
;
A
#
# COMPACT_ATOMS: atom_id res chain seq x y z
N MET A 1 37.92 40.23 -13.56
CA MET A 1 36.53 40.50 -13.16
C MET A 1 36.26 41.97 -13.34
N SER A 2 35.56 42.36 -14.41
CA SER A 2 35.24 43.75 -14.72
C SER A 2 33.75 43.97 -14.51
N LEU A 3 33.42 44.84 -13.56
CA LEU A 3 32.09 45.35 -13.27
C LEU A 3 31.75 46.44 -14.29
N LYS A 4 30.68 46.24 -15.08
CA LYS A 4 29.92 47.34 -15.70
C LYS A 4 28.43 47.01 -15.68
N GLY A 5 27.68 47.93 -15.06
CA GLY A 5 26.23 47.87 -14.84
C GLY A 5 25.89 47.56 -13.39
N GLU A 6 25.01 48.35 -12.79
CA GLU A 6 24.56 48.37 -11.37
C GLU A 6 23.96 47.06 -10.81
N GLY A 7 24.71 45.96 -10.85
CA GLY A 7 24.44 44.71 -10.13
C GLY A 7 25.76 44.05 -9.73
N VAL A 8 25.97 43.82 -8.43
CA VAL A 8 27.18 43.15 -7.94
C VAL A 8 27.06 41.66 -8.23
N ARG A 9 27.97 41.11 -9.04
CA ARG A 9 28.13 39.65 -9.18
C ARG A 9 28.83 39.12 -7.93
N LEU A 10 28.16 38.24 -7.18
CA LEU A 10 28.74 37.62 -5.99
C LEU A 10 29.76 36.54 -6.41
N PRO A 11 30.99 36.51 -5.85
CA PRO A 11 31.78 35.28 -5.85
C PRO A 11 31.01 34.21 -5.07
N GLN A 12 31.26 32.92 -5.33
CA GLN A 12 30.56 31.84 -4.66
C GLN A 12 30.63 31.99 -3.14
N PRO A 13 29.51 32.37 -2.48
CA PRO A 13 29.51 32.56 -1.05
C PRO A 13 29.46 31.20 -0.37
N SER A 14 30.32 31.01 0.62
CA SER A 14 30.39 29.78 1.42
C SER A 14 29.56 29.87 2.71
N SER A 15 29.14 31.07 3.12
CA SER A 15 28.28 31.24 4.29
C SER A 15 27.40 32.49 4.22
N VAL A 16 26.41 32.58 5.11
CA VAL A 16 25.52 33.76 5.24
C VAL A 16 26.32 34.98 5.74
N GLU A 17 27.30 34.78 6.62
CA GLU A 17 28.16 35.83 7.17
C GLU A 17 29.00 36.53 6.09
N GLU A 18 29.49 35.78 5.11
CA GLU A 18 30.20 36.36 3.96
C GLU A 18 29.29 37.29 3.15
N ILE A 19 27.99 36.97 3.07
CA ILE A 19 27.00 37.73 2.32
C ILE A 19 26.55 38.99 3.08
N GLN A 20 26.50 38.93 4.42
CA GLN A 20 26.13 40.08 5.26
C GLN A 20 27.07 41.28 5.06
N GLY A 21 28.33 41.05 4.67
CA GLY A 21 29.28 42.11 4.34
C GLY A 21 29.01 42.85 3.02
N PHE A 22 28.10 42.35 2.17
CA PHE A 22 27.79 43.00 0.89
C PHE A 22 26.76 44.13 1.06
N SER A 23 27.22 45.37 0.85
CA SER A 23 26.39 46.58 0.96
C SER A 23 25.44 46.82 -0.21
N GLY A 24 25.55 46.05 -1.31
CA GLY A 24 24.67 46.18 -2.47
C GLY A 24 23.22 45.81 -2.15
N GLU A 25 22.26 46.63 -2.59
CA GLU A 25 20.82 46.34 -2.44
C GLU A 25 20.34 45.36 -3.52
N ASN A 26 20.85 45.49 -4.74
CA ASN A 26 20.52 44.65 -5.89
C ASN A 26 21.59 43.56 -6.08
N VAL A 27 21.15 42.31 -6.13
CA VAL A 27 22.00 41.13 -6.31
C VAL A 27 21.56 40.39 -7.57
N VAL A 28 22.52 40.10 -8.45
CA VAL A 28 22.30 39.28 -9.65
C VAL A 28 22.98 37.92 -9.44
N LEU A 29 22.21 36.84 -9.49
CA LEU A 29 22.70 35.46 -9.41
C LEU A 29 22.73 34.86 -10.82
N GLU A 30 23.92 34.58 -11.33
CA GLU A 30 24.19 34.05 -12.67
C GLU A 30 25.41 33.14 -12.57
N ASP A 31 25.35 31.94 -13.17
CA ASP A 31 26.45 30.95 -13.14
C ASP A 31 26.97 30.62 -11.71
N VAL A 32 26.06 30.50 -10.74
CA VAL A 32 26.39 30.32 -9.32
C VAL A 32 25.55 29.22 -8.69
N SER A 33 26.19 28.46 -7.78
CA SER A 33 25.52 27.51 -6.90
C SER A 33 25.46 28.08 -5.49
N VAL A 34 24.30 27.99 -4.83
CA VAL A 34 24.11 28.43 -3.45
C VAL A 34 23.36 27.40 -2.62
N THR A 35 23.57 27.44 -1.31
CA THR A 35 22.79 26.64 -0.35
C THR A 35 21.39 27.25 -0.14
N PRO A 36 20.40 26.47 0.32
CA PRO A 36 19.08 26.98 0.71
C PRO A 36 19.13 28.19 1.65
N GLY A 37 19.97 28.14 2.69
CA GLY A 37 20.07 29.21 3.68
C GLY A 37 20.52 30.53 3.06
N ILE A 38 21.48 30.48 2.12
CA ILE A 38 21.94 31.64 1.37
C ILE A 38 20.81 32.20 0.49
N LEU A 39 20.09 31.33 -0.23
CA LEU A 39 18.97 31.78 -1.08
C LEU A 39 17.89 32.49 -0.25
N PHE A 40 17.46 31.91 0.88
CA PHE A 40 16.44 32.53 1.73
C PHE A 40 16.92 33.86 2.33
N TYR A 41 18.17 33.93 2.78
CA TYR A 41 18.75 35.19 3.25
C TYR A 41 18.71 36.28 2.15
N LEU A 42 19.11 35.94 0.92
CA LEU A 42 19.10 36.87 -0.20
C LEU A 42 17.68 37.28 -0.59
N LEU A 43 16.74 36.34 -0.61
CA LEU A 43 15.32 36.60 -0.88
C LEU A 43 14.75 37.63 0.09
N GLU A 44 15.06 37.51 1.38
CA GLU A 44 14.49 38.37 2.42
C GLU A 44 15.15 39.74 2.51
N ASN A 45 16.44 39.84 2.19
CA ASN A 45 17.23 41.04 2.48
C ASN A 45 17.58 41.86 1.24
N LYS A 46 17.65 41.24 0.05
CA LYS A 46 18.16 41.86 -1.18
C LYS A 46 17.12 41.88 -2.28
N THR A 47 17.24 42.78 -3.24
CA THR A 47 16.45 42.74 -4.47
C THR A 47 17.17 41.77 -5.41
N LEU A 48 16.52 40.66 -5.75
CA LEU A 48 17.18 39.53 -6.38
C LEU A 48 16.78 39.39 -7.85
N GLU A 49 17.77 39.32 -8.73
CA GLU A 49 17.61 38.95 -10.14
C GLU A 49 18.31 37.59 -10.37
N ILE A 50 17.54 36.54 -10.67
CA ILE A 50 18.09 35.22 -11.02
C ILE A 50 18.16 35.11 -12.55
N ARG A 51 19.35 34.87 -13.08
CA ARG A 51 19.64 34.67 -14.51
C ARG A 51 19.95 33.20 -14.81
N ASP A 52 20.69 32.94 -15.89
CA ASP A 52 21.00 31.60 -16.35
C ASP A 52 21.95 30.84 -15.41
N ASN A 53 21.82 29.51 -15.40
CA ASN A 53 22.69 28.58 -14.67
C ASN A 53 22.78 28.84 -13.15
N PHE A 54 21.67 29.19 -12.51
CA PHE A 54 21.59 29.25 -11.05
C PHE A 54 21.25 27.88 -10.46
N TRP A 55 22.06 27.40 -9.52
CA TRP A 55 21.92 26.07 -8.92
C TRP A 55 21.69 26.14 -7.41
N LEU A 56 20.83 25.25 -6.93
CA LEU A 56 20.57 25.02 -5.52
C LEU A 56 21.22 23.70 -5.14
N THR A 57 22.15 23.74 -4.17
CA THR A 57 22.98 22.59 -3.77
C THR A 57 22.92 22.33 -2.27
N SER A 58 23.15 21.07 -1.87
CA SER A 58 23.09 20.62 -0.47
C SER A 58 24.41 20.74 0.27
N TYR A 59 25.51 21.01 -0.46
CA TYR A 59 26.87 20.99 0.04
C TYR A 59 27.58 22.31 -0.27
N ASP A 60 28.53 22.68 0.60
CA ASP A 60 29.54 23.71 0.31
C ASP A 60 30.63 23.16 -0.64
N GLU A 61 30.25 22.41 -1.69
CA GLU A 61 31.17 21.87 -2.68
C GLU A 61 31.25 22.79 -3.92
N SER A 62 32.42 22.85 -4.56
CA SER A 62 32.64 23.73 -5.71
C SER A 62 31.90 23.24 -6.99
N PRO A 63 31.39 24.13 -7.87
CA PRO A 63 30.68 23.79 -9.12
C PRO A 63 31.48 22.88 -10.06
N SER A 64 32.81 22.96 -10.00
CA SER A 64 33.73 22.10 -10.73
C SER A 64 33.59 20.63 -10.35
N GLN A 65 33.39 20.33 -9.06
CA GLN A 65 33.22 18.96 -8.55
C GLN A 65 31.83 18.40 -8.91
N ASN A 66 30.79 19.24 -8.89
CA ASN A 66 29.43 18.84 -9.27
C ASN A 66 29.32 18.51 -10.77
N LYS A 67 29.93 19.33 -11.65
CA LYS A 67 29.96 19.05 -13.10
C LYS A 67 30.64 17.72 -13.44
N GLU A 68 31.65 17.28 -12.67
CA GLU A 68 32.29 15.98 -12.87
C GLU A 68 31.42 14.81 -12.40
N ARG A 69 30.72 14.95 -11.26
CA ARG A 69 29.78 13.92 -10.76
C ARG A 69 28.63 13.66 -11.74
N ILE A 70 28.04 14.71 -12.33
CA ILE A 70 26.95 14.58 -13.30
C ILE A 70 27.41 13.85 -14.57
N ARG A 71 28.67 14.03 -14.99
CA ARG A 71 29.20 13.36 -16.19
C ARG A 71 29.44 11.87 -16.00
N LYS A 72 29.60 11.38 -14.78
CA LYS A 72 29.89 9.98 -14.46
C LYS A 72 29.16 9.55 -13.18
N PRO A 73 27.84 9.38 -13.20
CA PRO A 73 27.13 8.80 -12.07
C PRO A 73 27.68 7.38 -11.85
N GLY A 74 28.27 7.14 -10.68
CA GLY A 74 28.61 5.78 -10.26
C GLY A 74 27.33 4.92 -10.17
N PRO A 75 27.44 3.59 -10.20
CA PRO A 75 26.27 2.72 -10.05
C PRO A 75 25.61 2.98 -8.68
N LEU A 76 24.36 3.47 -8.72
CA LEU A 76 23.52 3.63 -7.52
C LEU A 76 23.00 2.27 -7.05
N ASP A 77 23.21 1.95 -5.79
CA ASP A 77 22.51 0.87 -5.09
C ASP A 77 21.18 1.41 -4.56
N VAL A 78 20.07 1.01 -5.20
CA VAL A 78 18.76 1.69 -5.13
C VAL A 78 17.96 1.34 -3.87
N TYR A 79 18.42 0.39 -3.04
CA TYR A 79 17.53 -0.25 -2.06
C TYR A 79 17.78 0.09 -0.58
N THR A 80 18.82 0.85 -0.21
CA THR A 80 19.21 0.95 1.22
C THR A 80 19.66 2.31 1.75
N TYR A 81 19.75 3.37 0.94
CA TYR A 81 20.11 4.70 1.46
C TYR A 81 18.88 5.62 1.61
N SER A 82 18.59 6.01 2.85
CA SER A 82 17.93 7.29 3.11
C SER A 82 18.89 8.38 2.64
N SER A 83 18.78 8.78 1.38
CA SER A 83 19.53 9.94 0.89
C SER A 83 19.19 11.13 1.80
N PRO A 84 20.18 11.90 2.29
CA PRO A 84 19.90 13.03 3.16
C PRO A 84 18.95 13.98 2.42
N ALA A 85 17.73 14.11 2.93
CA ALA A 85 16.74 15.01 2.37
C ALA A 85 17.21 16.44 2.61
N THR A 86 17.30 17.25 1.56
CA THR A 86 17.52 18.67 1.74
C THR A 86 16.20 19.32 2.11
N VAL A 87 16.15 19.96 3.27
CA VAL A 87 14.95 20.64 3.74
C VAL A 87 15.04 22.11 3.33
N LEU A 88 14.15 22.54 2.44
CA LEU A 88 13.84 23.95 2.23
C LEU A 88 12.78 24.35 3.26
N ASP A 89 13.24 24.85 4.40
CA ASP A 89 12.34 25.41 5.41
C ASP A 89 12.26 26.92 5.23
N GLY A 90 11.20 27.36 4.57
CA GLY A 90 10.90 28.77 4.43
C GLY A 90 10.18 29.22 5.68
N LEU A 91 10.83 30.03 6.52
CA LEU A 91 10.10 30.83 7.51
C LEU A 91 9.11 31.78 6.78
N ARG A 92 8.27 32.49 7.54
CA ARG A 92 7.32 33.47 6.98
C ARG A 92 8.05 34.44 6.03
N LEU A 93 7.77 34.35 4.73
CA LEU A 93 8.37 35.23 3.72
C LEU A 93 7.94 36.67 3.98
N ASN A 94 8.90 37.59 4.10
CA ASN A 94 8.58 39.01 4.11
C ASN A 94 8.13 39.48 2.71
N GLU A 95 7.56 40.69 2.60
CA GLU A 95 7.08 41.24 1.32
C GLU A 95 8.16 41.27 0.24
N LYS A 96 9.42 41.51 0.63
CA LYS A 96 10.56 41.56 -0.30
C LYS A 96 10.84 40.19 -0.92
N ALA A 97 10.85 39.14 -0.11
CA ALA A 97 11.01 37.76 -0.57
C ALA A 97 9.87 37.35 -1.51
N LYS A 98 8.62 37.72 -1.18
CA LYS A 98 7.47 37.50 -2.07
C LYS A 98 7.64 38.21 -3.41
N GLU A 99 8.04 39.47 -3.40
CA GLU A 99 8.28 40.25 -4.63
C GLU A 99 9.40 39.64 -5.48
N ASN A 100 10.50 39.22 -4.86
CA ASN A 100 11.59 38.52 -5.53
C ASN A 100 11.10 37.22 -6.19
N ILE A 101 10.38 36.36 -5.45
CA ILE A 101 9.84 35.11 -5.99
C ILE A 101 8.87 35.38 -7.14
N LYS A 102 8.02 36.40 -7.04
CA LYS A 102 7.11 36.80 -8.13
C LYS A 102 7.88 37.20 -9.41
N LYS A 103 9.00 37.92 -9.27
CA LYS A 103 9.85 38.35 -10.39
C LYS A 103 10.65 37.21 -11.04
N MET A 104 10.91 36.11 -10.33
CA MET A 104 11.64 34.97 -10.88
C MET A 104 10.91 34.34 -12.06
N ARG A 105 11.64 33.99 -13.12
CA ARG A 105 11.09 33.20 -14.24
C ARG A 105 10.73 31.78 -13.78
N LYS A 106 9.83 31.10 -14.52
CA LYS A 106 9.56 29.68 -14.34
C LYS A 106 10.86 28.88 -14.55
N GLU A 107 11.07 27.84 -13.75
CA GLU A 107 12.24 26.95 -13.89
C GLU A 107 13.61 27.69 -13.83
N ALA A 108 13.68 28.83 -13.13
CA ALA A 108 14.90 29.63 -12.97
C ALA A 108 16.00 28.94 -12.14
N ILE A 109 15.61 27.98 -11.29
CA ILE A 109 16.46 27.40 -10.26
C ILE A 109 16.73 25.94 -10.61
N HIS A 110 17.93 25.62 -11.05
CA HIS A 110 18.34 24.23 -11.20
C HIS A 110 18.58 23.62 -9.82
N ASN A 111 18.15 22.37 -9.62
CA ASN A 111 18.38 21.65 -8.38
C ASN A 111 19.19 20.38 -8.66
N GLU A 112 20.08 20.04 -7.73
CA GLU A 112 20.88 18.81 -7.78
C GLU A 112 20.45 17.80 -6.69
N PHE A 113 19.31 18.04 -6.06
CA PHE A 113 18.83 17.24 -4.93
C PHE A 113 18.19 15.94 -5.42
N LEU A 114 18.53 14.83 -4.76
CA LEU A 114 17.83 13.55 -4.91
C LEU A 114 16.52 13.52 -4.11
N SER A 115 16.43 14.30 -3.04
CA SER A 115 15.25 14.43 -2.19
C SER A 115 15.18 15.87 -1.66
N LEU A 116 14.03 16.51 -1.88
CA LEU A 116 13.74 17.88 -1.50
C LEU A 116 12.48 17.92 -0.64
N GLN A 117 12.64 18.23 0.65
CA GLN A 117 11.50 18.52 1.51
C GLN A 117 11.24 20.03 1.48
N MET A 118 10.08 20.43 0.98
CA MET A 118 9.65 21.83 0.97
C MET A 118 8.67 22.04 2.11
N ARG A 119 9.05 22.89 3.07
CA ARG A 119 8.19 23.23 4.20
C ARG A 119 7.64 24.65 4.11
N ASN A 120 6.45 24.85 4.66
CA ASN A 120 5.87 26.18 4.87
C ASN A 120 5.83 27.01 3.58
N THR A 121 6.38 28.22 3.61
CA THR A 121 6.38 29.17 2.49
C THR A 121 7.35 28.81 1.38
N ALA A 122 8.26 27.86 1.61
CA ALA A 122 9.21 27.42 0.59
C ALA A 122 8.51 26.89 -0.66
N ILE A 123 7.27 26.38 -0.53
CA ILE A 123 6.44 25.92 -1.64
C ILE A 123 6.29 26.96 -2.77
N ASN A 124 6.41 28.25 -2.45
CA ASN A 124 6.36 29.32 -3.43
C ASN A 124 7.54 29.30 -4.43
N LEU A 125 8.66 28.64 -4.08
CA LEU A 125 9.78 28.38 -4.99
C LEU A 125 9.52 27.21 -5.93
N PHE A 126 8.52 26.37 -5.67
CA PHE A 126 8.30 25.13 -6.42
C PHE A 126 8.13 25.35 -7.94
N PRO A 127 7.36 26.36 -8.43
CA PRO A 127 7.27 26.64 -9.87
C PRO A 127 8.57 27.20 -10.47
N LYS A 128 9.50 27.64 -9.62
CA LYS A 128 10.78 28.21 -10.01
C LYS A 128 11.87 27.15 -10.12
N LEU A 129 11.65 25.94 -9.60
CA LEU A 129 12.57 24.83 -9.73
C LEU A 129 12.52 24.25 -11.16
N SER A 130 13.69 24.12 -11.78
CA SER A 130 13.90 23.33 -13.00
C SER A 130 14.00 21.87 -12.62
N MET A 131 13.16 21.04 -13.22
CA MET A 131 13.06 19.60 -12.94
C MET A 131 13.84 18.76 -13.96
N GLU A 132 14.38 19.36 -15.02
CA GLU A 132 14.94 18.63 -16.16
C GLU A 132 16.24 17.88 -15.85
N THR A 133 16.96 18.26 -14.79
CA THR A 133 18.34 17.82 -14.55
C THR A 133 18.48 16.66 -13.57
N THR A 134 17.42 16.29 -12.85
CA THR A 134 17.50 15.33 -11.73
C THR A 134 16.62 14.10 -12.00
N PRO A 135 17.23 12.91 -12.23
CA PRO A 135 16.50 11.72 -12.69
C PRO A 135 15.60 11.08 -11.63
N GLN A 136 15.81 11.38 -10.34
CA GLN A 136 15.01 10.89 -9.22
C GLN A 136 14.93 12.01 -8.18
N ILE A 137 13.75 12.61 -8.03
CA ILE A 137 13.50 13.61 -6.99
C ILE A 137 12.32 13.13 -6.16
N GLU A 138 12.51 13.06 -4.85
CA GLU A 138 11.43 12.95 -3.88
C GLU A 138 11.06 14.33 -3.35
N PHE A 139 9.85 14.81 -3.65
CA PHE A 139 9.30 16.01 -3.04
C PHE A 139 8.48 15.64 -1.82
N LEU A 140 8.82 16.15 -0.65
CA LEU A 140 7.96 16.10 0.53
C LEU A 140 7.46 17.51 0.81
N ILE A 141 6.18 17.76 0.52
CA ILE A 141 5.56 19.06 0.73
C ILE A 141 4.80 19.02 2.05
N ASP A 142 5.29 19.78 3.02
CA ASP A 142 4.79 19.81 4.39
C ASP A 142 4.52 21.25 4.83
N THR A 143 3.27 21.68 4.80
CA THR A 143 2.92 23.09 4.99
C THR A 143 2.18 23.28 6.31
N ASP A 144 2.57 24.23 7.17
CA ASP A 144 1.69 24.71 8.24
C ASP A 144 0.74 25.78 7.68
N PRO A 145 -0.59 25.58 7.72
CA PRO A 145 -1.52 26.47 7.06
C PRO A 145 -1.67 27.81 7.76
N ARG A 146 -1.18 27.94 9.00
CA ARG A 146 -1.10 29.21 9.72
C ARG A 146 -0.04 30.13 9.15
N ASP A 147 0.91 29.57 8.39
CA ASP A 147 2.05 30.27 7.82
C ASP A 147 1.98 30.33 6.28
N LEU A 148 0.86 29.94 5.69
CA LEU A 148 0.66 29.92 4.24
C LEU A 148 0.18 31.26 3.70
N GLU A 149 1.14 32.04 3.20
CA GLU A 149 0.89 33.00 2.14
C GLU A 149 1.37 32.39 0.82
N ILE A 150 0.46 31.63 0.21
CA ILE A 150 0.69 31.04 -1.10
C ILE A 150 0.56 32.14 -2.13
N ILE A 151 1.66 32.42 -2.83
CA ILE A 151 1.70 33.35 -3.96
C ILE A 151 1.73 32.61 -5.30
N LEU A 152 1.42 31.31 -5.29
CA LEU A 152 1.27 30.52 -6.51
C LEU A 152 0.12 31.08 -7.36
N PRO A 153 0.29 31.15 -8.70
CA PRO A 153 -0.81 31.46 -9.61
C PRO A 153 -1.95 30.44 -9.43
N GLU A 154 -3.19 30.84 -9.76
CA GLU A 154 -4.40 29.98 -9.65
C GLU A 154 -4.21 28.61 -10.32
N THR A 155 -3.38 28.54 -11.35
CA THR A 155 -2.93 27.28 -11.94
C THR A 155 -1.41 27.30 -12.10
N THR A 156 -0.77 26.29 -11.51
CA THR A 156 0.67 26.07 -11.57
C THR A 156 0.92 24.73 -12.27
N GLU A 157 1.44 24.77 -13.49
CA GLU A 157 1.79 23.56 -14.23
C GLU A 157 3.19 23.06 -13.85
N ILE A 158 3.26 21.86 -13.31
CA ILE A 158 4.50 21.17 -12.95
C ILE A 158 4.79 20.10 -13.98
N ARG A 159 5.95 20.18 -14.61
CA ARG A 159 6.42 19.19 -15.57
C ARG A 159 7.48 18.34 -14.92
N PHE A 160 7.21 17.04 -14.83
CA PHE A 160 8.24 16.07 -14.50
C PHE A 160 8.91 15.63 -15.80
N PRO A 161 10.25 15.62 -15.87
CA PRO A 161 10.95 15.09 -17.04
C PRO A 161 10.58 13.60 -17.25
N ASN A 162 10.86 13.07 -18.45
CA ASN A 162 10.63 11.67 -18.81
C ASN A 162 11.58 10.68 -18.10
N PHE A 163 12.03 10.96 -16.88
CA PHE A 163 12.88 10.06 -16.12
C PHE A 163 12.04 9.19 -15.19
N TYR A 164 12.32 7.89 -15.20
CA TYR A 164 11.70 6.94 -14.29
C TYR A 164 12.21 7.20 -12.86
N GLY A 165 11.28 7.43 -11.92
CA GLY A 165 11.57 7.40 -10.48
C GLY A 165 11.31 8.69 -9.70
N SER A 166 10.67 9.70 -10.29
CA SER A 166 10.24 10.87 -9.50
C SER A 166 9.10 10.49 -8.54
N SER A 167 9.12 11.04 -7.34
CA SER A 167 8.08 10.86 -6.34
C SER A 167 7.64 12.18 -5.71
N ILE A 168 6.34 12.34 -5.45
CA ILE A 168 5.80 13.48 -4.70
C ILE A 168 4.99 12.93 -3.53
N ALA A 169 5.25 13.45 -2.36
CA ALA A 169 4.52 13.22 -1.13
C ALA A 169 3.94 14.55 -0.64
N PHE A 170 2.62 14.67 -0.62
CA PHE A 170 1.91 15.74 0.07
C PHE A 170 1.60 15.27 1.49
N SER A 171 2.05 16.00 2.50
CA SER A 171 1.70 15.76 3.89
C SER A 171 0.73 16.79 4.45
N GLU A 172 -0.12 16.34 5.37
CA GLU A 172 -0.98 17.11 6.26
C GLU A 172 -1.83 18.17 5.55
N PHE A 173 -1.32 19.38 5.42
CA PHE A 173 -2.06 20.53 4.93
C PHE A 173 -1.74 20.88 3.48
N ALA A 174 -0.84 20.16 2.81
CA ALA A 174 -0.49 20.46 1.42
C ALA A 174 -1.63 20.16 0.42
N LEU A 175 -2.81 19.76 0.90
CA LEU A 175 -3.96 19.41 0.07
C LEU A 175 -4.56 20.59 -0.69
N HIS A 176 -4.52 21.80 -0.12
CA HIS A 176 -5.01 23.00 -0.79
C HIS A 176 -4.20 23.32 -2.07
N LEU A 177 -3.02 22.69 -2.25
CA LEU A 177 -2.23 22.82 -3.48
C LEU A 177 -2.78 21.96 -4.62
N LEU A 178 -3.47 20.86 -4.34
CA LEU A 178 -3.95 19.93 -5.38
C LEU A 178 -4.77 20.57 -6.52
N PRO A 179 -5.66 21.56 -6.27
CA PRO A 179 -6.41 22.24 -7.34
C PRO A 179 -5.52 23.19 -8.14
N ILE A 180 -4.48 23.73 -7.49
CA ILE A 180 -3.54 24.68 -8.08
C ILE A 180 -2.55 23.92 -8.95
N LEU A 181 -2.15 22.72 -8.55
CA LEU A 181 -1.12 21.94 -9.22
C LEU A 181 -1.70 21.14 -10.38
N LYS A 182 -1.41 21.59 -11.59
CA LYS A 182 -1.59 20.79 -12.80
C LYS A 182 -0.29 20.03 -13.04
N ILE A 183 -0.29 18.74 -12.80
CA ILE A 183 0.92 17.96 -13.00
C ILE A 183 0.86 17.32 -14.40
N GLU A 184 1.84 17.63 -15.25
CA GLU A 184 1.94 17.11 -16.62
C GLU A 184 2.96 15.97 -16.66
N TYR A 185 2.57 14.83 -17.24
CA TYR A 185 3.26 13.56 -16.99
C TYR A 185 3.73 12.81 -18.21
N LYS A 186 4.99 12.40 -18.11
CA LYS A 186 5.54 11.20 -18.77
C LYS A 186 6.46 10.37 -17.85
N GLY A 187 6.64 10.74 -16.57
CA GLY A 187 7.65 10.11 -15.68
C GLY A 187 7.37 10.07 -14.16
N LEU A 188 6.22 10.53 -13.65
CA LEU A 188 5.97 10.43 -12.20
C LEU A 188 5.73 8.97 -11.81
N TYR A 189 6.62 8.44 -10.99
CA TYR A 189 6.57 7.05 -10.57
C TYR A 189 5.67 6.89 -9.34
N PHE A 190 5.74 7.81 -8.37
CA PHE A 190 5.04 7.65 -7.10
C PHE A 190 4.37 8.96 -6.64
N LEU A 191 3.05 8.91 -6.40
CA LEU A 191 2.28 9.98 -5.77
C LEU A 191 1.75 9.50 -4.43
N ARG A 192 2.17 10.13 -3.33
CA ARG A 192 1.62 9.89 -2.00
C ARG A 192 0.93 11.15 -1.49
N ILE A 193 -0.28 10.98 -0.99
CA ILE A 193 -1.01 12.04 -0.30
C ILE A 193 -1.41 11.46 1.06
N LYS A 194 -0.82 12.01 2.11
CA LYS A 194 -1.02 11.54 3.48
C LYS A 194 -1.50 12.70 4.34
N VAL A 195 -2.62 12.50 5.01
CA VAL A 195 -3.18 13.44 5.98
C VAL A 195 -3.34 12.68 7.28
N SER A 196 -2.71 13.12 8.36
CA SER A 196 -2.83 12.46 9.65
C SER A 196 -4.22 12.69 10.26
N GLU A 197 -4.72 11.71 11.01
CA GLU A 197 -6.01 11.86 11.72
C GLU A 197 -5.87 12.69 12.99
N LYS A 198 -4.70 12.66 13.63
CA LYS A 198 -4.45 13.31 14.94
C LYS A 198 -4.63 14.83 14.89
N GLU A 199 -4.64 15.42 13.70
CA GLU A 199 -4.66 16.87 13.51
C GLU A 199 -5.94 17.38 12.84
N VAL A 200 -6.88 16.49 12.49
CA VAL A 200 -8.20 16.85 11.89
C VAL A 200 -9.07 17.65 12.87
N GLU A 201 -8.66 17.75 14.14
CA GLU A 201 -9.25 18.64 15.13
C GLU A 201 -8.92 20.12 14.88
N CYS A 202 -7.94 20.44 14.04
CA CYS A 202 -7.63 21.82 13.69
C CYS A 202 -8.69 22.40 12.73
N GLU A 203 -9.30 23.53 13.11
CA GLU A 203 -10.28 24.27 12.29
C GLU A 203 -9.79 24.52 10.86
N THR A 204 -8.48 24.70 10.68
CA THR A 204 -7.89 24.92 9.36
C THR A 204 -7.93 23.67 8.47
N GLN A 205 -7.65 22.47 9.00
CA GLN A 205 -7.78 21.23 8.23
C GLN A 205 -9.24 20.95 7.88
N VAL A 206 -10.16 21.18 8.82
CA VAL A 206 -11.60 21.03 8.57
C VAL A 206 -12.03 21.94 7.42
N ARG A 207 -11.58 23.21 7.43
CA ARG A 207 -11.85 24.16 6.35
C ARG A 207 -11.25 23.71 5.03
N GLU A 208 -10.00 23.24 4.99
CA GLU A 208 -9.38 22.74 3.76
C GLU A 208 -10.11 21.51 3.20
N LEU A 209 -10.46 20.56 4.06
CA LEU A 209 -11.28 19.41 3.67
C LEU A 209 -12.65 19.85 3.17
N ASP A 210 -13.26 20.88 3.75
CA ASP A 210 -14.52 21.45 3.27
C ASP A 210 -14.37 22.17 1.93
N GLU A 211 -13.25 22.86 1.67
CA GLU A 211 -12.96 23.41 0.34
C GLU A 211 -12.77 22.30 -0.69
N LEU A 212 -12.03 21.23 -0.37
CA LEU A 212 -11.89 20.06 -1.24
C LEU A 212 -13.23 19.38 -1.51
N ARG A 213 -14.14 19.35 -0.52
CA ARG A 213 -15.51 18.83 -0.70
C ARG A 213 -16.33 19.69 -1.66
N LYS A 214 -16.15 21.02 -1.65
CA LYS A 214 -16.85 21.97 -2.52
C LYS A 214 -16.38 21.91 -3.97
N MET A 215 -15.19 21.38 -4.24
CA MET A 215 -14.68 21.23 -5.60
C MET A 215 -15.60 20.36 -6.45
N GLU A 216 -15.72 20.69 -7.73
CA GLU A 216 -16.45 19.85 -8.67
C GLU A 216 -15.72 18.51 -8.86
N ASP A 217 -16.48 17.44 -9.10
CA ASP A 217 -15.89 16.14 -9.39
C ASP A 217 -15.07 16.21 -10.69
N ASN A 218 -14.00 15.42 -10.77
CA ASN A 218 -13.07 15.40 -11.93
C ASN A 218 -12.25 16.68 -12.18
N THR A 219 -12.12 17.56 -11.19
CA THR A 219 -11.31 18.78 -11.31
C THR A 219 -9.82 18.58 -11.02
N VAL A 220 -9.47 17.61 -10.18
CA VAL A 220 -8.09 17.38 -9.75
C VAL A 220 -7.38 16.47 -10.75
N ASP A 221 -6.57 17.06 -11.61
CA ASP A 221 -5.76 16.32 -12.59
C ASP A 221 -4.43 15.88 -11.97
N LEU A 222 -4.43 14.69 -11.36
CA LEU A 222 -3.21 14.04 -10.89
C LEU A 222 -2.47 13.31 -12.00
N GLY A 223 -2.94 13.40 -13.25
CA GLY A 223 -2.43 12.71 -14.43
C GLY A 223 -2.27 11.20 -14.27
N ASN A 224 -1.10 10.65 -14.64
CA ASN A 224 -0.88 9.20 -14.71
C ASN A 224 0.36 8.73 -13.93
N PRO A 225 0.35 8.84 -12.59
CA PRO A 225 1.41 8.29 -11.76
C PRO A 225 1.43 6.77 -11.87
N GLY A 226 2.63 6.19 -11.89
CA GLY A 226 2.76 4.74 -11.83
C GLY A 226 2.13 4.17 -10.56
N TRP A 227 2.39 4.80 -9.41
CA TRP A 227 1.94 4.35 -8.10
C TRP A 227 1.24 5.49 -7.38
N ILE A 228 0.09 5.21 -6.76
CA ILE A 228 -0.67 6.18 -5.98
C ILE A 228 -0.89 5.63 -4.57
N SER A 229 -0.67 6.45 -3.55
CA SER A 229 -0.90 6.12 -2.15
C SER A 229 -1.66 7.23 -1.44
N PHE A 230 -2.92 6.98 -1.09
CA PHE A 230 -3.73 7.83 -0.22
C PHE A 230 -3.72 7.31 1.21
N ALA A 231 -3.55 8.19 2.19
CA ALA A 231 -3.66 7.84 3.61
C ALA A 231 -4.40 8.93 4.39
N GLY A 232 -5.40 8.55 5.18
CA GLY A 232 -6.19 9.46 6.03
C GLY A 232 -7.54 9.89 5.42
N PRO A 233 -8.10 11.06 5.79
CA PRO A 233 -9.41 11.54 5.33
C PRO A 233 -9.48 11.95 3.85
N VAL A 234 -8.47 11.61 3.06
CA VAL A 234 -8.31 11.96 1.65
C VAL A 234 -9.14 11.12 0.69
N LEU A 235 -9.99 10.22 1.17
CA LEU A 235 -10.91 9.46 0.31
C LEU A 235 -11.77 10.35 -0.58
N MET A 236 -12.15 11.54 -0.10
CA MET A 236 -12.91 12.50 -0.89
C MET A 236 -12.16 12.96 -2.14
N LEU A 237 -10.82 12.97 -2.12
CA LEU A 237 -10.03 13.33 -3.30
C LEU A 237 -10.22 12.33 -4.43
N VAL A 238 -10.46 11.06 -4.12
CA VAL A 238 -10.70 10.01 -5.13
C VAL A 238 -11.89 10.38 -6.02
N GLU A 239 -12.90 11.08 -5.49
CA GLU A 239 -14.05 11.58 -6.25
C GLU A 239 -13.73 12.85 -7.05
N LYS A 240 -12.78 13.66 -6.56
CA LYS A 240 -12.33 14.89 -7.23
C LYS A 240 -11.31 14.64 -8.33
N MET A 241 -10.65 13.48 -8.32
CA MET A 241 -9.70 13.09 -9.35
C MET A 241 -10.38 13.04 -10.70
N LYS A 242 -9.76 13.70 -11.67
CA LYS A 242 -10.15 13.63 -13.07
C LYS A 242 -10.11 12.18 -13.51
N LYS A 243 -11.26 11.67 -13.95
CA LYS A 243 -11.38 10.41 -14.68
C LYS A 243 -10.66 10.55 -16.02
N SER A 244 -9.34 10.55 -16.00
CA SER A 244 -8.58 10.46 -17.24
C SER A 244 -8.89 9.07 -17.81
N GLN A 245 -9.38 9.01 -19.04
CA GLN A 245 -9.79 7.74 -19.66
C GLN A 245 -8.59 6.78 -19.92
N GLU A 246 -7.37 7.16 -19.52
CA GLU A 246 -6.15 6.51 -20.01
C GLU A 246 -5.05 6.32 -18.97
N SER A 247 -5.28 6.56 -17.67
CA SER A 247 -4.23 6.37 -16.67
C SER A 247 -3.96 4.90 -16.34
N ASP A 248 -2.80 4.43 -16.76
CA ASP A 248 -2.18 3.14 -16.43
C ASP A 248 -1.50 3.21 -15.04
N ILE A 249 -2.28 3.12 -13.97
CA ILE A 249 -1.79 3.16 -12.58
C ILE A 249 -1.31 1.77 -12.17
N GLN A 250 -0.02 1.49 -12.19
CA GLN A 250 0.51 0.17 -11.79
C GLN A 250 0.12 -0.26 -10.37
N SER A 251 0.10 0.66 -9.40
CA SER A 251 -0.23 0.36 -8.00
C SER A 251 -1.13 1.44 -7.38
N LEU A 252 -2.23 1.03 -6.75
CA LEU A 252 -3.15 1.90 -6.02
C LEU A 252 -3.24 1.45 -4.57
N LYS A 253 -2.83 2.31 -3.64
CA LYS A 253 -2.95 2.10 -2.19
C LYS A 253 -3.84 3.17 -1.59
N ILE A 254 -4.88 2.77 -0.87
CA ILE A 254 -5.79 3.68 -0.17
C ILE A 254 -5.96 3.18 1.26
N ASP A 255 -5.49 3.95 2.23
CA ASP A 255 -5.66 3.69 3.66
C ASP A 255 -6.56 4.75 4.27
N ALA A 256 -7.80 4.38 4.58
CA ALA A 256 -8.78 5.31 5.11
C ALA A 256 -9.20 4.90 6.52
N GLN A 257 -8.40 5.35 7.48
CA GLN A 257 -8.61 5.08 8.90
C GLN A 257 -9.96 5.65 9.42
N ARG A 258 -10.32 5.25 10.64
CA ARG A 258 -11.69 4.97 11.11
C ARG A 258 -12.68 6.15 11.07
N ASP A 259 -12.22 7.39 10.95
CA ASP A 259 -13.06 8.57 11.21
C ASP A 259 -13.46 9.38 9.97
N VAL A 260 -13.19 8.87 8.76
CA VAL A 260 -13.84 9.43 7.57
C VAL A 260 -15.32 9.13 7.65
N ARG A 261 -16.13 10.13 8.04
CA ARG A 261 -17.59 10.01 8.16
C ARG A 261 -18.15 9.23 6.96
N TYR A 262 -18.59 8.00 7.23
CA TYR A 262 -19.14 7.03 6.28
C TYR A 262 -20.19 7.62 5.34
N SER A 263 -20.89 8.67 5.77
CA SER A 263 -21.87 9.39 4.97
C SER A 263 -21.30 9.93 3.66
N VAL A 264 -20.00 10.26 3.60
CA VAL A 264 -19.34 10.72 2.37
C VAL A 264 -19.27 9.59 1.35
N LEU A 265 -18.91 8.38 1.78
CA LEU A 265 -18.83 7.19 0.92
C LEU A 265 -20.19 6.57 0.56
N LYS A 266 -21.27 6.97 1.25
CA LYS A 266 -22.62 6.45 0.98
C LYS A 266 -23.31 7.07 -0.22
N LYS A 267 -22.97 8.32 -0.55
CA LYS A 267 -23.55 8.96 -1.73
C LYS A 267 -23.15 8.16 -2.96
N GLU A 268 -24.10 7.88 -3.85
CA GLU A 268 -23.87 7.19 -5.14
C GLU A 268 -23.07 8.09 -6.08
N HIS A 269 -21.83 8.41 -5.70
CA HIS A 269 -20.89 9.09 -6.56
C HIS A 269 -20.28 8.08 -7.53
N GLY A 270 -20.04 8.55 -8.75
CA GLY A 270 -19.77 7.70 -9.91
C GLY A 270 -18.60 6.73 -9.72
N ALA A 271 -18.58 5.67 -10.53
CA ALA A 271 -17.53 4.68 -10.51
C ALA A 271 -16.13 5.30 -10.65
N PHE A 272 -15.17 4.72 -9.93
CA PHE A 272 -13.76 5.02 -10.04
C PHE A 272 -13.19 4.13 -11.14
N HIS A 273 -13.02 4.73 -12.31
CA HIS A 273 -12.46 4.06 -13.48
C HIS A 273 -10.95 4.29 -13.47
N PHE A 274 -10.20 3.20 -13.36
CA PHE A 274 -8.79 3.17 -13.70
C PHE A 274 -8.63 2.25 -14.90
N ARG A 275 -7.75 2.63 -15.83
CA ARG A 275 -7.56 1.82 -17.02
C ARG A 275 -6.96 0.47 -16.66
N PHE A 276 -6.04 0.50 -15.71
CA PHE A 276 -5.15 -0.61 -15.44
C PHE A 276 -4.49 -0.44 -14.05
N ALA A 277 -4.49 -1.51 -13.23
CA ALA A 277 -3.70 -1.61 -12.00
C ALA A 277 -3.30 -3.05 -11.65
N TRP A 278 -2.00 -3.30 -11.42
CA TRP A 278 -1.49 -4.62 -11.02
C TRP A 278 -1.60 -4.86 -9.52
N ASP A 279 -1.49 -3.82 -8.67
CA ASP A 279 -1.57 -3.95 -7.22
C ASP A 279 -2.57 -2.95 -6.64
N VAL A 280 -3.61 -3.45 -5.99
CA VAL A 280 -4.65 -2.64 -5.35
C VAL A 280 -4.70 -3.00 -3.87
N GLU A 281 -4.33 -2.07 -3.01
CA GLU A 281 -4.41 -2.19 -1.56
C GLU A 281 -5.45 -1.21 -1.00
N LEU A 282 -6.56 -1.71 -0.48
CA LEU A 282 -7.57 -0.91 0.23
C LEU A 282 -7.58 -1.28 1.71
N SER A 283 -7.44 -0.29 2.59
CA SER A 283 -7.45 -0.49 4.05
C SER A 283 -8.55 0.32 4.75
N GLU A 284 -9.10 -0.27 5.79
CA GLU A 284 -10.17 0.24 6.64
C GLU A 284 -11.39 0.65 5.81
N SER A 285 -11.87 1.89 5.92
CA SER A 285 -13.05 2.38 5.20
C SER A 285 -12.86 2.37 3.67
N ALA A 286 -11.62 2.35 3.18
CA ALA A 286 -11.34 2.35 1.75
C ALA A 286 -11.84 1.08 1.06
N VAL A 287 -12.01 -0.03 1.79
CA VAL A 287 -12.56 -1.28 1.23
C VAL A 287 -13.96 -1.08 0.66
N MET A 288 -14.72 -0.08 1.13
CA MET A 288 -16.03 0.27 0.56
C MET A 288 -15.95 0.89 -0.85
N LEU A 289 -14.77 1.28 -1.33
CA LEU A 289 -14.57 1.68 -2.72
C LEU A 289 -14.54 0.49 -3.68
N LEU A 290 -14.43 -0.74 -3.17
CA LEU A 290 -14.31 -1.95 -3.98
C LEU A 290 -15.44 -2.10 -5.04
N PRO A 291 -16.74 -1.88 -4.74
CA PRO A 291 -17.80 -1.93 -5.76
C PRO A 291 -17.67 -0.84 -6.83
N ARG A 292 -16.93 0.23 -6.55
CA ARG A 292 -16.71 1.36 -7.46
C ARG A 292 -15.47 1.16 -8.33
N LEU A 293 -14.59 0.23 -8.00
CA LEU A 293 -13.43 -0.13 -8.82
C LEU A 293 -13.93 -0.84 -10.07
N GLN A 294 -14.06 -0.10 -11.17
CA GLN A 294 -14.42 -0.67 -12.46
C GLN A 294 -13.17 -0.75 -13.33
N GLU A 295 -12.64 -1.95 -13.51
CA GLU A 295 -11.55 -2.18 -14.46
C GLU A 295 -12.10 -2.08 -15.90
N THR A 296 -11.44 -1.27 -16.73
CA THR A 296 -11.64 -1.34 -18.18
C THR A 296 -10.84 -2.52 -18.72
N GLN A 297 -11.53 -3.56 -19.18
CA GLN A 297 -10.93 -4.85 -19.54
C GLN A 297 -9.71 -4.74 -20.49
N ARG A 298 -8.54 -5.16 -20.01
CA ARG A 298 -7.47 -5.73 -20.85
C ARG A 298 -7.39 -7.23 -20.59
N LYS A 299 -7.40 -8.04 -21.64
CA LYS A 299 -7.45 -9.50 -21.54
C LYS A 299 -6.22 -10.14 -20.88
N ASP A 300 -5.10 -9.42 -20.79
CA ASP A 300 -3.81 -10.01 -20.40
C ASP A 300 -3.30 -9.54 -19.02
N HIS A 301 -4.08 -8.77 -18.27
CA HIS A 301 -3.63 -8.17 -17.02
C HIS A 301 -4.34 -8.80 -15.84
N ARG A 302 -3.58 -9.09 -14.79
CA ARG A 302 -4.09 -9.71 -13.57
C ARG A 302 -3.80 -8.81 -12.38
N ILE A 303 -4.78 -8.70 -11.48
CA ILE A 303 -4.74 -7.84 -10.30
C ILE A 303 -4.29 -8.63 -9.07
N LYS A 304 -3.42 -8.01 -8.28
CA LYS A 304 -3.11 -8.35 -6.90
C LYS A 304 -3.99 -7.46 -6.01
N LEU A 305 -4.95 -8.07 -5.33
CA LEU A 305 -5.93 -7.35 -4.51
C LEU A 305 -5.65 -7.60 -3.02
N THR A 306 -5.40 -6.54 -2.26
CA THR A 306 -5.22 -6.60 -0.80
C THR A 306 -6.29 -5.74 -0.13
N LEU A 307 -7.15 -6.36 0.68
CA LEU A 307 -8.23 -5.69 1.41
C LEU A 307 -8.06 -5.91 2.90
N LYS A 308 -8.07 -4.84 3.69
CA LYS A 308 -7.93 -4.90 5.15
C LYS A 308 -9.03 -4.08 5.80
N ALA A 309 -9.78 -4.62 6.75
CA ALA A 309 -10.76 -3.82 7.49
C ALA A 309 -10.90 -4.27 8.93
N LYS A 310 -10.54 -3.43 9.89
CA LYS A 310 -10.61 -3.76 11.33
C LYS A 310 -11.96 -3.41 11.95
N THR A 311 -12.86 -2.79 11.20
CA THR A 311 -14.13 -2.31 11.74
C THR A 311 -15.35 -3.01 11.14
N PRO A 312 -16.40 -3.22 11.94
CA PRO A 312 -17.60 -3.93 11.51
C PRO A 312 -18.49 -3.14 10.53
N GLU A 313 -18.30 -1.83 10.37
CA GLU A 313 -19.13 -1.00 9.48
C GLU A 313 -18.87 -1.31 8.01
N VAL A 314 -17.59 -1.54 7.65
CA VAL A 314 -17.21 -2.01 6.31
C VAL A 314 -17.95 -3.29 5.97
N PHE A 315 -18.09 -4.19 6.96
CA PHE A 315 -18.86 -5.41 6.81
C PHE A 315 -20.34 -5.11 6.58
N ASP A 316 -20.97 -4.24 7.36
CA ASP A 316 -22.39 -3.95 7.24
C ASP A 316 -22.75 -3.33 5.89
N GLU A 317 -21.90 -2.45 5.35
CA GLU A 317 -22.15 -1.84 4.05
C GLU A 317 -21.92 -2.82 2.89
N LEU A 318 -20.88 -3.65 2.95
CA LEU A 318 -20.62 -4.65 1.91
C LEU A 318 -21.58 -5.84 1.97
N ALA A 319 -22.08 -6.20 3.15
CA ALA A 319 -23.11 -7.22 3.34
C ALA A 319 -24.40 -6.91 2.57
N LYS A 320 -24.75 -5.62 2.43
CA LYS A 320 -25.93 -5.16 1.66
C LYS A 320 -25.79 -5.38 0.15
N LYS A 321 -24.57 -5.59 -0.37
CA LYS A 321 -24.37 -5.89 -1.78
C LYS A 321 -24.79 -7.33 -2.07
N GLU A 322 -25.37 -7.53 -3.24
CA GLU A 322 -25.69 -8.86 -3.75
C GLU A 322 -24.40 -9.68 -3.92
N ASN A 323 -24.46 -10.97 -3.64
CA ASN A 323 -23.32 -11.87 -3.79
C ASN A 323 -22.86 -11.86 -5.25
N ARG A 324 -21.54 -11.79 -5.46
CA ARG A 324 -20.90 -11.69 -6.79
C ARG A 324 -21.36 -10.51 -7.64
N SER A 325 -21.87 -9.44 -7.02
CA SER A 325 -22.18 -8.20 -7.75
C SER A 325 -20.94 -7.34 -8.05
N ILE A 326 -19.86 -7.51 -7.28
CA ILE A 326 -18.65 -6.69 -7.38
C ILE A 326 -17.70 -7.29 -8.42
N LYS A 327 -17.48 -6.58 -9.53
CA LYS A 327 -16.57 -7.00 -10.61
C LYS A 327 -15.24 -6.26 -10.47
N VAL A 328 -14.14 -6.98 -10.27
CA VAL A 328 -12.79 -6.42 -10.06
C VAL A 328 -11.76 -6.97 -11.05
N GLY A 329 -12.20 -7.52 -12.18
CA GLY A 329 -11.27 -8.05 -13.18
C GLY A 329 -10.74 -9.46 -12.90
N GLU A 330 -9.64 -9.80 -13.57
CA GLU A 330 -8.93 -11.06 -13.34
C GLU A 330 -7.95 -10.93 -12.18
N ILE A 331 -8.19 -11.64 -11.08
CA ILE A 331 -7.36 -11.57 -9.87
C ILE A 331 -6.38 -12.75 -9.85
N TYR A 332 -5.07 -12.51 -9.78
CA TYR A 332 -4.11 -13.61 -9.57
C TYR A 332 -3.78 -13.85 -8.10
N TYR A 333 -3.90 -12.82 -7.28
CA TYR A 333 -3.63 -12.87 -5.85
C TYR A 333 -4.63 -12.02 -5.09
N MET A 334 -5.23 -12.58 -4.05
CA MET A 334 -6.19 -11.91 -3.18
C MET A 334 -5.75 -12.10 -1.72
N ARG A 335 -5.56 -11.02 -0.98
CA ARG A 335 -5.33 -11.02 0.46
C ARG A 335 -6.44 -10.27 1.16
N LEU A 336 -7.17 -10.92 2.05
CA LEU A 336 -8.29 -10.37 2.81
C LEU A 336 -7.95 -10.43 4.30
N GLU A 337 -8.07 -9.31 5.00
CA GLU A 337 -7.81 -9.25 6.44
C GLU A 337 -9.04 -8.78 7.24
N ASN A 338 -9.30 -9.46 8.34
CA ASN A 338 -10.33 -9.12 9.33
C ASN A 338 -11.74 -9.06 8.70
N TYR A 339 -12.48 -7.97 8.88
CA TYR A 339 -13.82 -7.81 8.31
C TYR A 339 -13.82 -7.78 6.78
N ALA A 340 -12.68 -7.51 6.12
CA ALA A 340 -12.61 -7.54 4.65
C ALA A 340 -12.81 -8.94 4.08
N VAL A 341 -12.73 -9.99 4.89
CA VAL A 341 -12.99 -11.38 4.47
C VAL A 341 -14.41 -11.56 3.91
N ILE A 342 -15.40 -10.76 4.32
CA ILE A 342 -16.77 -10.78 3.76
C ILE A 342 -16.80 -10.49 2.26
N THR A 343 -15.83 -9.73 1.75
CA THR A 343 -15.77 -9.38 0.34
C THR A 343 -15.61 -10.60 -0.56
N LEU A 344 -15.11 -11.71 -0.02
CA LEU A 344 -14.99 -12.97 -0.76
C LEU A 344 -16.33 -13.46 -1.33
N PHE A 345 -17.47 -13.16 -0.68
CA PHE A 345 -18.81 -13.51 -1.16
C PHE A 345 -19.36 -12.51 -2.19
N LYS A 346 -18.90 -11.25 -2.08
CA LYS A 346 -19.42 -10.13 -2.87
C LYS A 346 -18.66 -9.96 -4.18
N ILE A 347 -17.39 -10.35 -4.22
CA ILE A 347 -16.55 -10.32 -5.42
C ILE A 347 -16.95 -11.43 -6.38
N ASN A 348 -17.19 -11.06 -7.63
CA ASN A 348 -17.31 -11.99 -8.75
C ASN A 348 -15.92 -12.41 -9.22
N ILE A 349 -15.54 -13.66 -8.96
CA ILE A 349 -14.32 -14.26 -9.48
C ILE A 349 -14.69 -15.05 -10.74
N PRO A 350 -14.31 -14.60 -11.95
CA PRO A 350 -14.68 -15.28 -13.19
C PRO A 350 -14.15 -16.72 -13.22
N GLN A 351 -14.95 -17.65 -13.76
CA GLN A 351 -14.56 -19.06 -13.86
C GLN A 351 -13.33 -19.29 -14.75
N GLY A 352 -13.08 -18.39 -15.72
CA GLY A 352 -11.92 -18.45 -16.63
C GLY A 352 -10.59 -18.02 -16.02
N ASN A 353 -10.56 -17.56 -14.76
CA ASN A 353 -9.34 -17.06 -14.14
C ASN A 353 -8.36 -18.21 -13.83
N SER A 354 -7.20 -18.18 -14.50
CA SER A 354 -6.38 -19.37 -14.73
C SER A 354 -5.51 -19.86 -13.56
N ARG A 355 -5.63 -19.27 -12.36
CA ARG A 355 -5.14 -19.77 -11.03
C ARG A 355 -5.07 -18.59 -10.06
N ILE A 356 -6.00 -18.46 -9.14
CA ILE A 356 -5.96 -17.44 -8.08
C ILE A 356 -5.25 -17.97 -6.84
N LYS A 357 -4.49 -17.12 -6.13
CA LYS A 357 -4.03 -17.36 -4.76
C LYS A 357 -4.89 -16.54 -3.82
N ILE A 358 -5.54 -17.17 -2.84
CA ILE A 358 -6.39 -16.51 -1.85
C ILE A 358 -5.76 -16.68 -0.47
N SER A 359 -5.57 -15.58 0.24
CA SER A 359 -5.17 -15.53 1.64
C SER A 359 -6.23 -14.76 2.41
N ALA A 360 -6.90 -15.39 3.37
CA ALA A 360 -7.86 -14.76 4.25
C ALA A 360 -7.39 -14.92 5.69
N ILE A 361 -7.25 -13.82 6.42
CA ILE A 361 -6.67 -13.79 7.76
C ILE A 361 -7.56 -12.95 8.66
N ILE A 362 -8.09 -13.52 9.74
CA ILE A 362 -8.75 -12.76 10.81
C ILE A 362 -7.87 -12.83 12.04
N TRP A 363 -7.59 -11.68 12.63
CA TRP A 363 -6.84 -11.61 13.89
C TRP A 363 -7.67 -12.20 15.02
N HIS A 364 -7.02 -12.93 15.95
CA HIS A 364 -7.67 -13.66 17.05
C HIS A 364 -8.75 -12.87 17.80
N SER A 365 -8.52 -11.58 18.07
CA SER A 365 -9.47 -10.71 18.80
C SER A 365 -10.75 -10.39 18.02
N LEU A 366 -10.79 -10.67 16.71
CA LEU A 366 -11.91 -10.37 15.83
C LEU A 366 -12.64 -11.63 15.32
N ILE A 367 -12.13 -12.84 15.58
CA ILE A 367 -12.68 -14.09 15.01
C ILE A 367 -14.16 -14.24 15.36
N ASP A 368 -14.52 -14.18 16.64
CA ASP A 368 -15.91 -14.35 17.07
C ASP A 368 -16.81 -13.25 16.55
N ALA A 369 -16.33 -12.00 16.54
CA ALA A 369 -17.11 -10.87 16.06
C ALA A 369 -17.41 -11.00 14.55
N VAL A 370 -16.39 -11.36 13.75
CA VAL A 370 -16.54 -11.58 12.31
C VAL A 370 -17.42 -12.80 12.04
N ARG A 371 -17.18 -13.93 12.72
CA ARG A 371 -17.97 -15.17 12.59
C ARG A 371 -19.44 -14.96 12.93
N ASN A 372 -19.75 -14.36 14.09
CA ASN A 372 -21.13 -14.10 14.51
C ASN A 372 -21.86 -13.23 13.49
N LYS A 373 -21.18 -12.24 12.91
CA LYS A 373 -21.74 -11.43 11.84
C LYS A 373 -22.00 -12.24 10.56
N PHE A 374 -21.07 -13.13 10.19
CA PHE A 374 -21.25 -14.06 9.06
C PHE A 374 -22.46 -14.99 9.25
N GLU A 375 -22.62 -15.56 10.44
CA GLU A 375 -23.72 -16.48 10.74
C GLU A 375 -25.08 -15.76 10.74
N ARG A 376 -25.15 -14.55 11.31
CA ARG A 376 -26.38 -13.75 11.36
C ARG A 376 -26.85 -13.26 10.00
N ASN A 377 -25.93 -12.98 9.08
CA ASN A 377 -26.30 -12.50 7.74
C ASN A 377 -26.97 -13.57 6.88
N GLY A 378 -27.01 -14.84 7.31
CA GLY A 378 -27.68 -15.90 6.56
C GLY A 378 -27.06 -16.17 5.19
N ASP A 379 -25.87 -15.64 4.92
CA ASP A 379 -25.07 -15.86 3.72
C ASP A 379 -24.50 -17.30 3.75
N ASN A 380 -25.39 -18.30 3.73
CA ASN A 380 -25.08 -19.71 3.53
C ASN A 380 -24.76 -20.01 2.06
N GLU A 381 -24.69 -18.98 1.22
CA GLU A 381 -24.26 -19.13 -0.15
C GLU A 381 -22.84 -19.65 -0.22
N LYS A 382 -22.64 -20.54 -1.20
CA LYS A 382 -21.33 -21.04 -1.52
C LYS A 382 -20.53 -19.95 -2.23
N ILE A 383 -19.28 -19.76 -1.81
CA ILE A 383 -18.29 -18.92 -2.47
C ILE A 383 -17.79 -19.71 -3.68
N TYR A 384 -18.14 -19.27 -4.89
CA TYR A 384 -17.61 -19.91 -6.08
C TYR A 384 -16.35 -19.18 -6.49
N THR A 385 -15.26 -19.93 -6.45
CA THR A 385 -13.95 -19.51 -6.91
C THR A 385 -13.65 -20.23 -8.22
N GLY A 386 -12.87 -19.61 -9.10
CA GLY A 386 -12.29 -20.31 -10.25
C GLY A 386 -11.26 -21.37 -9.81
N THR A 387 -10.19 -21.53 -10.58
CA THR A 387 -9.10 -22.42 -10.16
C THR A 387 -8.31 -21.77 -9.03
N VAL A 388 -8.35 -22.33 -7.81
CA VAL A 388 -7.57 -21.82 -6.66
C VAL A 388 -6.26 -22.58 -6.55
N SER A 389 -5.15 -21.91 -6.80
CA SER A 389 -3.82 -22.51 -6.64
C SER A 389 -3.37 -22.58 -5.19
N CYS A 390 -3.68 -21.57 -4.38
CA CYS A 390 -3.31 -21.51 -2.97
C CYS A 390 -4.48 -20.94 -2.19
N LEU A 391 -4.86 -21.60 -1.10
CA LEU A 391 -5.86 -21.13 -0.15
C LEU A 391 -5.22 -21.10 1.24
N ALA A 392 -4.97 -19.91 1.78
CA ALA A 392 -4.44 -19.73 3.13
C ALA A 392 -5.51 -19.11 4.02
N LEU A 393 -5.92 -19.81 5.09
CA LEU A 393 -6.96 -19.40 6.02
C LEU A 393 -6.39 -19.33 7.45
N GLY A 394 -6.20 -18.13 7.97
CA GLY A 394 -5.87 -17.87 9.38
C GLY A 394 -7.09 -17.30 10.09
N GLY A 395 -7.59 -17.94 11.15
CA GLY A 395 -8.82 -17.53 11.84
C GLY A 395 -10.11 -17.48 10.98
N THR A 396 -10.08 -18.07 9.78
CA THR A 396 -11.14 -18.04 8.76
C THR A 396 -11.55 -19.45 8.30
N ASP A 397 -11.18 -20.47 9.09
CA ASP A 397 -11.49 -21.89 8.91
C ASP A 397 -12.99 -22.16 8.70
N PHE A 398 -13.88 -21.40 9.35
CA PHE A 398 -15.33 -21.49 9.18
C PHE A 398 -15.82 -21.20 7.75
N LEU A 399 -14.96 -20.65 6.87
CA LEU A 399 -15.27 -20.44 5.45
C LEU A 399 -15.02 -21.69 4.59
N LEU A 400 -14.24 -22.66 5.07
CA LEU A 400 -13.89 -23.86 4.31
C LEU A 400 -15.11 -24.59 3.73
N PRO A 401 -16.20 -24.87 4.48
CA PRO A 401 -17.38 -25.54 3.94
C PRO A 401 -18.09 -24.72 2.84
N ARG A 402 -17.87 -23.41 2.84
CA ARG A 402 -18.53 -22.47 1.94
C ARG A 402 -17.75 -22.26 0.65
N ILE A 403 -16.44 -22.55 0.62
CA ILE A 403 -15.62 -22.40 -0.59
C ILE A 403 -15.88 -23.57 -1.53
N LYS A 404 -16.41 -23.23 -2.71
CA LYS A 404 -16.49 -24.12 -3.88
C LYS A 404 -15.49 -23.63 -4.92
N THR A 405 -14.70 -24.56 -5.43
CA THR A 405 -13.87 -24.32 -6.61
C THR A 405 -14.59 -24.85 -7.85
N SER A 406 -14.25 -24.35 -9.04
CA SER A 406 -14.70 -24.99 -10.29
C SER A 406 -14.29 -26.47 -10.28
N GLY A 407 -15.17 -27.39 -10.71
CA GLY A 407 -15.09 -28.83 -10.46
C GLY A 407 -13.87 -29.59 -11.00
N GLU A 408 -12.83 -28.90 -11.47
CA GLU A 408 -11.53 -29.44 -11.90
C GLU A 408 -10.34 -28.80 -11.16
N SER A 409 -10.60 -27.99 -10.13
CA SER A 409 -9.55 -27.18 -9.53
C SER A 409 -8.70 -27.99 -8.57
N ASP A 410 -7.46 -28.27 -8.98
CA ASP A 410 -6.38 -28.68 -8.09
C ASP A 410 -6.05 -27.54 -7.11
N ILE A 411 -6.32 -27.71 -5.82
CA ILE A 411 -5.71 -26.83 -4.81
C ILE A 411 -4.27 -27.28 -4.65
N TYR A 412 -3.31 -26.45 -5.06
CA TYR A 412 -1.90 -26.80 -4.92
C TYR A 412 -1.45 -26.70 -3.47
N HIS A 413 -1.97 -25.72 -2.73
CA HIS A 413 -1.58 -25.50 -1.33
C HIS A 413 -2.77 -25.00 -0.50
N LEU A 414 -3.25 -25.82 0.43
CA LEU A 414 -4.23 -25.46 1.45
C LEU A 414 -3.49 -25.24 2.77
N ARG A 415 -3.35 -23.99 3.20
CA ARG A 415 -2.78 -23.65 4.51
C ARG A 415 -3.90 -23.26 5.46
N ILE A 416 -4.03 -23.96 6.58
CA ILE A 416 -4.98 -23.61 7.63
C ILE A 416 -4.19 -23.42 8.91
N GLY A 417 -4.23 -22.23 9.50
CA GLY A 417 -3.48 -21.98 10.72
C GLY A 417 -3.46 -20.53 11.17
N GLU A 418 -3.77 -20.35 12.45
CA GLU A 418 -3.48 -19.26 13.40
C GLU A 418 -4.64 -19.20 14.41
N LYS A 419 -4.31 -19.29 15.70
CA LYS A 419 -5.12 -18.99 16.91
C LYS A 419 -6.64 -18.85 16.69
N SER A 420 -7.37 -19.94 16.47
CA SER A 420 -8.84 -19.91 16.58
C SER A 420 -9.34 -21.00 17.53
N ASN A 421 -9.46 -20.69 18.82
CA ASN A 421 -9.92 -21.65 19.84
C ASN A 421 -11.42 -22.02 19.73
N HIS A 422 -12.04 -21.81 18.57
CA HIS A 422 -13.48 -21.68 18.44
C HIS A 422 -14.06 -22.45 17.26
N MET A 423 -13.34 -23.36 16.58
CA MET A 423 -13.95 -24.10 15.49
C MET A 423 -14.92 -25.17 16.01
N LYS A 424 -16.18 -24.78 16.20
CA LYS A 424 -17.28 -25.75 16.19
C LYS A 424 -17.65 -26.02 14.74
N PRO A 425 -17.31 -27.19 14.17
CA PRO A 425 -17.82 -27.55 12.85
C PRO A 425 -19.33 -27.42 12.81
N VAL A 426 -19.85 -26.85 11.72
CA VAL A 426 -21.27 -26.95 11.42
C VAL A 426 -21.55 -28.44 11.18
N SER A 427 -22.27 -29.05 12.12
CA SER A 427 -22.57 -30.49 12.10
C SER A 427 -23.20 -30.89 10.77
N GLY A 428 -22.60 -31.89 10.10
CA GLY A 428 -23.12 -32.47 8.85
C GLY A 428 -22.50 -31.93 7.56
N GLU A 429 -21.71 -30.85 7.59
CA GLU A 429 -21.04 -30.34 6.38
C GLU A 429 -19.71 -31.05 6.13
N ARG A 430 -19.53 -31.57 4.91
CA ARG A 430 -18.25 -32.11 4.45
C ARG A 430 -17.34 -30.94 4.10
N LEU A 431 -16.26 -30.78 4.86
CA LEU A 431 -15.39 -29.61 4.79
C LEU A 431 -14.51 -29.53 3.54
N LEU A 432 -14.21 -30.65 2.89
CA LEU A 432 -13.27 -30.71 1.76
C LEU A 432 -13.72 -31.77 0.72
N GLU A 433 -14.63 -31.42 -0.20
CA GLU A 433 -14.90 -32.23 -1.41
C GLU A 433 -14.09 -31.69 -2.60
N TYR A 434 -12.76 -31.65 -2.47
CA TYR A 434 -11.86 -31.20 -3.54
C TYR A 434 -11.30 -32.39 -4.29
N LYS A 435 -11.44 -32.42 -5.62
CA LYS A 435 -10.96 -33.51 -6.50
C LYS A 435 -9.46 -33.82 -6.36
N LYS A 436 -8.66 -32.82 -5.99
CA LYS A 436 -7.22 -32.98 -5.75
C LYS A 436 -6.71 -31.83 -4.91
N ILE A 437 -6.06 -32.15 -3.79
CA ILE A 437 -5.28 -31.18 -3.00
C ILE A 437 -3.86 -31.70 -2.99
N ARG A 438 -2.91 -30.95 -3.55
CA ARG A 438 -1.51 -31.41 -3.60
C ARG A 438 -0.82 -31.27 -2.25
N ASN A 439 -0.90 -30.10 -1.65
CA ASN A 439 -0.27 -29.83 -0.36
C ASN A 439 -1.31 -29.33 0.63
N ILE A 440 -1.36 -29.94 1.81
CA ILE A 440 -2.12 -29.48 2.96
C ILE A 440 -1.10 -29.12 4.03
N SER A 441 -1.13 -27.88 4.51
CA SER A 441 -0.28 -27.41 5.61
C SER A 441 -1.18 -26.94 6.74
N MET A 442 -1.12 -27.62 7.87
CA MET A 442 -1.82 -27.29 9.09
C MET A 442 -0.82 -26.76 10.09
N VAL A 443 -1.01 -25.50 10.50
CA VAL A 443 -0.10 -24.85 11.43
C VAL A 443 -0.88 -24.49 12.69
N ASP A 444 -0.41 -24.98 13.84
CA ASP A 444 -0.80 -24.55 15.19
C ASP A 444 -2.20 -25.03 15.67
N ASP A 445 -2.79 -24.29 16.61
CA ASP A 445 -3.90 -24.56 17.54
C ASP A 445 -5.06 -25.44 17.07
N ASN A 446 -5.46 -25.33 15.80
CA ASN A 446 -6.75 -25.85 15.35
C ASN A 446 -6.62 -27.23 14.72
N ALA A 447 -5.43 -27.82 14.71
CA ALA A 447 -5.23 -29.15 14.12
C ALA A 447 -6.20 -30.18 14.73
N HIS A 448 -6.46 -30.11 16.04
CA HIS A 448 -7.40 -30.99 16.72
C HIS A 448 -8.86 -30.87 16.25
N GLU A 449 -9.29 -29.69 15.83
CA GLU A 449 -10.65 -29.47 15.30
C GLU A 449 -10.71 -29.85 13.82
N LEU A 450 -9.67 -29.51 13.05
CA LEU A 450 -9.65 -29.67 11.60
C LEU A 450 -9.31 -31.08 11.14
N LEU A 451 -8.38 -31.76 11.80
CA LEU A 451 -7.91 -33.10 11.39
C LEU A 451 -9.06 -34.11 11.30
N PRO A 452 -9.99 -34.23 12.27
CA PRO A 452 -11.12 -35.16 12.17
C PRO A 452 -12.08 -34.86 11.03
N LEU A 453 -12.10 -33.60 10.59
CA LEU A 453 -13.04 -33.10 9.59
C LEU A 453 -12.49 -33.16 8.17
N MET A 454 -11.16 -33.30 8.04
CA MET A 454 -10.51 -33.60 6.77
C MET A 454 -10.81 -35.03 6.33
N LYS A 455 -12.02 -35.25 5.81
CA LYS A 455 -12.31 -36.45 5.04
C LYS A 455 -11.76 -36.26 3.63
N ILE A 456 -10.44 -36.40 3.49
CA ILE A 456 -9.83 -36.59 2.17
C ILE A 456 -10.39 -37.91 1.65
N PRO A 457 -11.20 -37.93 0.58
CA PRO A 457 -11.81 -39.18 0.16
C PRO A 457 -10.72 -40.19 -0.24
N GLU A 458 -10.99 -41.48 -0.07
CA GLU A 458 -9.96 -42.54 -0.22
C GLU A 458 -9.37 -42.60 -1.63
N GLU A 459 -10.13 -42.14 -2.63
CA GLU A 459 -9.73 -42.03 -4.03
C GLU A 459 -8.84 -40.81 -4.31
N HIS A 460 -8.69 -39.89 -3.36
CA HIS A 460 -7.90 -38.67 -3.54
C HIS A 460 -6.48 -38.86 -3.04
N THR A 461 -5.54 -38.30 -3.80
CA THR A 461 -4.10 -38.30 -3.49
C THR A 461 -3.65 -36.88 -3.16
N ALA A 462 -3.08 -36.70 -1.98
CA ALA A 462 -2.29 -35.53 -1.64
C ALA A 462 -0.81 -35.84 -1.79
N GLU A 463 -0.06 -34.90 -2.36
CA GLU A 463 1.40 -35.01 -2.53
C GLU A 463 2.09 -34.79 -1.17
N ARG A 464 1.62 -33.86 -0.34
CA ARG A 464 2.19 -33.56 0.98
C ARG A 464 1.13 -33.19 2.01
N LEU A 465 1.24 -33.74 3.21
CA LEU A 465 0.53 -33.30 4.40
C LEU A 465 1.55 -32.85 5.44
N GLU A 466 1.58 -31.55 5.70
CA GLU A 466 2.38 -30.92 6.75
C GLU A 466 1.48 -30.62 7.96
N ILE A 467 1.85 -31.11 9.12
CA ILE A 467 1.17 -30.86 10.40
C ILE A 467 2.20 -30.31 11.38
N PHE A 468 1.98 -29.11 11.89
CA PHE A 468 2.83 -28.46 12.89
C PHE A 468 2.09 -28.28 14.22
N ILE A 469 2.51 -29.00 15.27
CA ILE A 469 1.81 -29.01 16.57
C ILE A 469 2.80 -28.77 17.72
N ASN A 470 2.71 -27.57 18.28
CA ASN A 470 3.56 -27.11 19.38
C ASN A 470 2.82 -26.80 20.68
N LYS A 471 1.47 -26.83 20.69
CA LYS A 471 0.68 -26.56 21.89
C LYS A 471 0.18 -27.82 22.55
N LYS A 472 0.29 -27.84 23.88
CA LYS A 472 -0.06 -28.99 24.71
C LYS A 472 -1.56 -29.23 24.71
N GLU A 473 -2.36 -28.18 24.72
CA GLU A 473 -3.82 -28.24 24.75
C GLU A 473 -4.37 -28.89 23.47
N THR A 474 -3.91 -28.43 22.31
CA THR A 474 -4.23 -29.03 20.99
C THR A 474 -3.86 -30.50 20.95
N PHE A 475 -2.68 -30.85 21.49
CA PHE A 475 -2.24 -32.23 21.58
C PHE A 475 -3.15 -33.08 22.49
N GLU A 476 -3.47 -32.61 23.69
CA GLU A 476 -4.35 -33.32 24.63
C GLU A 476 -5.73 -33.59 24.04
N GLU A 477 -6.31 -32.64 23.29
CA GLU A 477 -7.58 -32.86 22.58
C GLU A 477 -7.48 -33.94 21.49
N ILE A 478 -6.40 -33.95 20.71
CA ILE A 478 -6.15 -35.04 19.73
C ILE A 478 -5.99 -36.38 20.45
N MET A 479 -5.35 -36.40 21.61
CA MET A 479 -5.12 -37.64 22.36
C MET A 479 -6.40 -38.28 22.90
N LYS A 480 -7.45 -37.50 23.15
CA LYS A 480 -8.77 -38.00 23.55
C LYS A 480 -9.49 -38.75 22.42
N MET A 481 -9.07 -38.58 21.17
CA MET A 481 -9.69 -39.25 20.03
C MET A 481 -9.34 -40.75 20.01
N GLU A 482 -10.21 -41.57 19.44
CA GLU A 482 -9.92 -42.99 19.26
C GLU A 482 -8.71 -43.19 18.34
N ASN A 483 -7.94 -44.27 18.56
CA ASN A 483 -6.83 -44.60 17.67
C ASN A 483 -7.34 -44.87 16.26
N ARG A 484 -6.62 -44.40 15.24
CA ARG A 484 -7.02 -44.50 13.82
C ARG A 484 -8.40 -43.88 13.52
N SER A 485 -8.84 -42.89 14.28
CA SER A 485 -10.09 -42.17 14.03
C SER A 485 -9.92 -41.07 12.96
N ILE A 486 -8.73 -40.51 12.81
CA ILE A 486 -8.42 -39.44 11.85
C ILE A 486 -8.10 -40.08 10.51
N LYS A 487 -9.09 -40.16 9.61
CA LYS A 487 -8.90 -40.73 8.27
C LYS A 487 -8.17 -39.73 7.38
N ILE A 488 -6.92 -40.03 7.07
CA ILE A 488 -6.14 -39.29 6.09
C ILE A 488 -6.13 -40.18 4.84
N GLY A 489 -6.54 -39.63 3.70
CA GLY A 489 -6.58 -40.35 2.42
C GLY A 489 -5.20 -40.80 1.94
N LYS A 490 -5.00 -40.93 0.63
CA LYS A 490 -3.67 -41.28 0.11
C LYS A 490 -2.75 -40.06 0.19
N VAL A 491 -1.63 -40.17 0.91
CA VAL A 491 -0.65 -39.08 1.05
C VAL A 491 0.74 -39.63 0.71
N ASP A 492 1.44 -38.96 -0.21
CA ASP A 492 2.79 -39.35 -0.63
C ASP A 492 3.85 -38.95 0.40
N CYS A 493 3.80 -37.72 0.92
CA CYS A 493 4.76 -37.20 1.89
C CYS A 493 4.04 -36.73 3.17
N PHE A 494 4.39 -37.33 4.30
CA PHE A 494 4.00 -36.84 5.62
C PHE A 494 5.13 -36.03 6.20
N GLU A 495 4.79 -34.85 6.70
CA GLU A 495 5.71 -33.99 7.41
C GLU A 495 5.08 -33.53 8.71
N LEU A 496 5.49 -34.18 9.77
CA LEU A 496 4.97 -33.93 11.09
C LEU A 496 6.06 -33.20 11.86
N ARG A 497 5.81 -31.95 12.23
CA ARG A 497 6.77 -31.09 12.92
C ARG A 497 6.22 -30.60 14.26
N GLY A 498 7.07 -30.49 15.26
CA GLY A 498 6.74 -29.87 16.54
C GLY A 498 6.77 -30.81 17.74
N ARG A 499 6.63 -30.22 18.93
CA ARG A 499 6.89 -30.86 20.23
C ARG A 499 6.04 -32.11 20.49
N PHE A 500 4.78 -32.12 20.05
CA PHE A 500 3.81 -33.16 20.43
C PHE A 500 3.45 -34.12 19.29
N VAL A 501 4.15 -34.02 18.17
CA VAL A 501 3.88 -34.79 16.96
C VAL A 501 3.88 -36.31 17.15
N PRO A 502 4.84 -36.93 17.87
CA PRO A 502 4.91 -38.39 17.99
C PRO A 502 3.61 -39.02 18.48
N GLY A 503 2.93 -38.39 19.43
CA GLY A 503 1.69 -38.92 20.00
C GLY A 503 0.47 -38.86 19.08
N ILE A 504 0.56 -38.15 17.97
CA ILE A 504 -0.56 -38.00 17.02
C ILE A 504 -0.56 -39.14 16.00
N ILE A 505 0.60 -39.73 15.73
CA ILE A 505 0.76 -40.82 14.75
C ILE A 505 -0.25 -41.97 15.01
N PRO A 506 -0.45 -42.47 16.23
CA PRO A 506 -1.45 -43.53 16.51
C PRO A 506 -2.90 -43.13 16.22
N LYS A 507 -3.21 -41.82 16.16
CA LYS A 507 -4.55 -41.31 15.87
C LYS A 507 -4.85 -41.26 14.37
N LEU A 508 -3.80 -41.22 13.54
CA LEU A 508 -3.93 -41.19 12.09
C LEU A 508 -4.24 -42.59 11.53
N LYS A 509 -5.28 -42.67 10.70
CA LYS A 509 -5.56 -43.84 9.86
C LYS A 509 -5.04 -43.57 8.46
N ILE A 510 -3.82 -44.01 8.22
CA ILE A 510 -3.20 -44.02 6.89
C ILE A 510 -3.76 -45.22 6.12
N ASN A 511 -4.19 -45.01 4.88
CA ASN A 511 -4.68 -46.10 4.04
C ASN A 511 -3.56 -47.14 3.82
N THR A 512 -3.80 -48.38 4.26
CA THR A 512 -2.82 -49.48 4.17
C THR A 512 -2.50 -49.89 2.74
N GLU A 513 -3.36 -49.55 1.78
CA GLU A 513 -3.13 -49.79 0.35
C GLU A 513 -2.19 -48.76 -0.29
N HIS A 514 -1.82 -47.70 0.43
CA HIS A 514 -0.92 -46.66 -0.05
C HIS A 514 0.31 -46.55 0.85
N THR A 515 1.48 -46.90 0.32
CA THR A 515 2.75 -46.67 1.01
C THR A 515 3.15 -45.21 0.86
N ALA A 516 3.16 -44.45 1.96
CA ALA A 516 3.78 -43.13 1.96
C ALA A 516 5.24 -43.24 1.50
N LYS A 517 5.67 -42.36 0.60
CA LYS A 517 7.03 -42.32 0.06
C LYS A 517 8.01 -41.73 1.06
N LEU A 518 7.56 -40.74 1.84
CA LEU A 518 8.37 -40.04 2.82
C LEU A 518 7.55 -39.80 4.10
N LEU A 519 8.13 -40.15 5.24
CA LEU A 519 7.67 -39.73 6.55
C LEU A 519 8.81 -38.94 7.20
N PHE A 520 8.62 -37.64 7.31
CA PHE A 520 9.53 -36.75 8.02
C PHE A 520 8.90 -36.37 9.36
N ILE A 521 9.63 -36.65 10.44
CA ILE A 521 9.23 -36.31 11.80
C ILE A 521 10.34 -35.42 12.37
N ASP A 522 9.98 -34.18 12.70
CA ASP A 522 10.89 -33.22 13.31
C ASP A 522 10.34 -32.83 14.68
N VAL A 523 10.97 -33.33 15.73
CA VAL A 523 10.54 -33.07 17.11
C VAL A 523 11.41 -31.96 17.67
N VAL A 524 10.76 -30.84 17.95
CA VAL A 524 11.36 -29.68 18.57
C VAL A 524 11.29 -29.91 20.08
N GLU A 525 12.43 -30.26 20.70
CA GLU A 525 12.72 -30.53 22.14
C GLU A 525 12.85 -32.01 22.54
N ASP A 526 13.93 -32.33 23.29
CA ASP A 526 14.33 -33.70 23.68
C ASP A 526 13.45 -34.32 24.80
N ASP A 527 12.82 -33.51 25.64
CA ASP A 527 12.18 -33.97 26.89
C ASP A 527 10.83 -34.71 26.71
N VAL A 528 10.28 -34.78 25.49
CA VAL A 528 8.94 -35.38 25.23
C VAL A 528 9.03 -36.83 24.71
N PHE A 529 10.19 -37.26 24.22
CA PHE A 529 10.33 -38.56 23.56
C PHE A 529 10.30 -39.76 24.52
N GLU A 530 10.67 -39.58 25.80
CA GLU A 530 10.81 -40.70 26.76
C GLU A 530 9.47 -41.39 27.10
N GLY A 531 8.33 -40.72 26.91
CA GLY A 531 7.01 -41.29 27.22
C GLY A 531 6.35 -42.12 26.10
N PHE A 532 6.89 -42.09 24.86
CA PHE A 532 6.21 -42.63 23.68
C PHE A 532 6.74 -43.97 23.15
N LEU A 533 7.86 -44.45 23.69
CA LEU A 533 8.49 -45.72 23.26
C LEU A 533 8.00 -46.95 24.04
N HIS A 534 6.95 -46.81 24.87
CA HIS A 534 6.27 -47.89 25.60
C HIS A 534 4.82 -48.01 25.14
#